data_AF-A0AAN0LQE4-F1
#
_entry.id   AF-A0AAN0LQE4-F1
#
_cell.length_a   1.000
_cell.length_b   1.000
_cell.length_c   1.000
_cell.angle_alpha   90.00
_cell.angle_beta   90.00
_cell.angle_gamma   90.00
#
_symmetry.space_group_name_H-M   'P 1'
#
loop_
_entity.id
_entity.type
_entity.pdbx_description
1 polymer ?
#
loop_
_entity_poly.entity_id
_entity_poly.type
_entity_poly.pdbx_seq_one_letter_code
_entity_poly.pdbx_strand_id
1 'polypeptide(L)'
;MRTLHILILPLLLALNAFSFSAQASESWWLRTVFNISPIPPSSQNYINDIELMDCGEVEGTLLCSDLTQYYDLDVYVELELADSSVEVVRLNLPYSNLSYTKLQVYLRQDGFALSSIRIGEDEFDVVAQLEQAKREGVGYDKVDKQLVKFINSPHHSSEQVSVWNVPNSSSSSRSSAPWVQLHSDGDKLTVELNRL
;
A
#
# COMPACT_ATOMS: atom_id res chain seq x y z
N MET A 1 28.39 18.68 51.50
CA MET A 1 28.07 18.79 50.06
C MET A 1 28.67 17.65 49.22
N ARG A 2 28.78 16.43 49.74
CA ARG A 2 29.48 15.31 49.05
C ARG A 2 28.58 14.10 48.76
N THR A 3 27.38 14.08 49.34
CA THR A 3 26.35 13.04 49.16
C THR A 3 25.40 13.32 47.99
N LEU A 4 25.30 14.57 47.52
CA LEU A 4 24.41 14.94 46.42
C LEU A 4 24.89 14.41 45.05
N HIS A 5 26.22 14.27 44.85
CA HIS A 5 26.78 13.76 43.59
C HIS A 5 26.65 12.25 43.40
N ILE A 6 26.45 11.48 44.47
CA ILE A 6 26.37 10.02 44.41
C ILE A 6 25.00 9.55 43.88
N LEU A 7 23.97 10.38 43.99
CA LEU A 7 22.60 10.10 43.51
C LEU A 7 22.34 10.56 42.07
N ILE A 8 23.19 11.43 41.50
CA ILE A 8 22.98 11.98 40.15
C ILE A 8 23.35 10.95 39.07
N LEU A 9 24.42 10.17 39.29
CA LEU A 9 24.88 9.16 38.34
C LEU A 9 23.87 8.00 38.12
N PRO A 10 23.27 7.38 39.16
CA PRO A 10 22.27 6.34 38.96
C PRO A 10 20.96 6.91 38.38
N LEU A 11 20.62 8.18 38.66
CA LEU A 11 19.45 8.85 38.10
C LEU A 11 19.59 9.08 36.58
N LEU A 12 20.78 9.51 36.12
CA LEU A 12 21.07 9.68 34.68
C LEU A 12 21.11 8.34 33.91
N LEU A 13 21.55 7.26 34.56
CA LEU A 13 21.52 5.91 33.98
C LEU A 13 20.08 5.37 33.86
N ALA A 14 19.21 5.66 34.83
CA ALA A 14 17.79 5.28 34.76
C ALA A 14 17.01 6.05 33.68
N LEU A 15 17.36 7.32 33.43
CA LEU A 15 16.69 8.15 32.40
C LEU A 15 16.99 7.71 30.96
N ASN A 16 18.15 7.09 30.70
CA ASN A 16 18.48 6.55 29.36
C ASN A 16 17.75 5.22 29.05
N ALA A 17 17.30 4.49 30.08
CA ALA A 17 16.56 3.23 29.91
C ALA A 17 15.11 3.45 29.44
N PHE A 18 14.60 4.68 29.52
CA PHE A 18 13.30 5.09 28.99
C PHE A 18 13.43 5.87 27.67
N SER A 19 14.45 5.55 26.87
CA SER A 19 14.46 5.94 25.47
C SER A 19 13.35 5.18 24.78
N PHE A 20 12.14 5.73 24.77
CA PHE A 20 11.07 5.28 23.90
C PHE A 20 11.57 5.49 22.47
N SER A 21 11.93 4.40 21.81
CA SER A 21 11.99 4.41 20.35
C SER A 21 10.58 4.76 19.90
N ALA A 22 10.42 5.94 19.30
CA ALA A 22 9.26 6.24 18.48
C ALA A 22 9.37 5.29 17.27
N GLN A 23 8.90 4.06 17.45
CA GLN A 23 8.56 3.22 16.32
C GLN A 23 7.33 3.89 15.73
N ALA A 24 7.42 4.29 14.46
CA ALA A 24 6.21 4.56 13.70
C ALA A 24 5.37 3.28 13.83
N SER A 25 4.24 3.34 14.52
CA SER A 25 3.27 2.25 14.50
C SER A 25 2.32 2.54 13.35
N GLU A 26 1.78 1.50 12.72
CA GLU A 26 0.71 1.68 11.74
C GLU A 26 -0.38 2.60 12.32
N SER A 27 -0.66 3.70 11.62
CA SER A 27 -1.72 4.63 11.99
C SER A 27 -3.06 3.90 12.06
N TRP A 28 -3.84 4.17 13.10
CA TRP A 28 -5.10 3.47 13.37
C TRP A 28 -6.11 3.57 12.22
N TRP A 29 -6.06 4.67 11.46
CA TRP A 29 -6.97 4.96 10.35
C TRP A 29 -6.60 4.22 9.06
N LEU A 30 -5.34 3.78 8.89
CA LEU A 30 -4.84 3.26 7.61
C LEU A 30 -5.61 2.02 7.13
N ARG A 31 -5.84 1.04 8.01
CA ARG A 31 -6.67 -0.15 7.67
C ARG A 31 -8.12 0.17 7.36
N THR A 32 -8.63 1.30 7.86
CA THR A 32 -10.00 1.73 7.59
C THR A 32 -10.11 2.35 6.20
N VAL A 33 -9.07 3.04 5.72
CA VAL A 33 -9.08 3.66 4.39
C VAL A 33 -8.49 2.78 3.29
N PHE A 34 -7.55 1.91 3.62
CA PHE A 34 -6.94 0.96 2.71
C PHE A 34 -7.48 -0.45 2.96
N ASN A 35 -8.59 -0.81 2.30
CA ASN A 35 -9.22 -2.11 2.43
C ASN A 35 -10.05 -2.50 1.20
N ILE A 36 -10.51 -3.75 1.21
CA ILE A 36 -11.32 -4.36 0.16
C ILE A 36 -12.83 -4.04 0.27
N SER A 37 -13.25 -3.15 1.17
CA SER A 37 -14.65 -2.74 1.26
C SER A 37 -15.05 -1.96 0.00
N PRO A 38 -16.16 -2.33 -0.66
CA PRO A 38 -16.71 -1.54 -1.77
C PRO A 38 -17.33 -0.22 -1.29
N ILE A 39 -17.63 -0.10 0.00
CA ILE A 39 -18.15 1.14 0.59
C ILE A 39 -16.96 1.99 1.01
N PRO A 40 -16.74 3.18 0.40
CA PRO A 40 -15.67 4.06 0.79
C PRO A 40 -15.93 4.65 2.19
N PRO A 41 -14.86 4.88 2.99
CA PRO A 41 -14.98 5.58 4.26
C PRO A 41 -15.49 7.01 4.09
N SER A 42 -16.17 7.53 5.11
CA SER A 42 -16.64 8.92 5.14
C SER A 42 -15.46 9.89 5.28
N SER A 43 -15.38 10.91 4.42
CA SER A 43 -14.36 11.97 4.48
C SER A 43 -14.43 12.76 5.80
N GLN A 44 -15.63 12.90 6.38
CA GLN A 44 -15.86 13.63 7.63
C GLN A 44 -15.09 13.06 8.84
N ASN A 45 -14.71 11.78 8.78
CA ASN A 45 -13.94 11.14 9.84
C ASN A 45 -12.46 11.55 9.86
N TYR A 46 -11.94 12.10 8.75
CA TYR A 46 -10.51 12.31 8.55
C TYR A 46 -10.11 13.78 8.42
N ILE A 47 -11.05 14.67 8.03
CA ILE A 47 -10.77 16.09 7.78
C ILE A 47 -10.20 16.86 8.99
N ASN A 48 -10.45 16.36 10.21
CA ASN A 48 -9.94 16.95 11.46
C ASN A 48 -9.01 15.97 12.22
N ASP A 49 -8.51 14.93 11.56
CA ASP A 49 -7.58 14.01 12.18
C ASP A 49 -6.23 14.71 12.44
N ILE A 50 -5.60 14.41 13.58
CA ILE A 50 -4.34 15.04 13.99
C ILE A 50 -3.11 14.47 13.26
N GLU A 51 -3.22 13.27 12.69
CA GLU A 51 -2.16 12.60 11.93
C GLU A 51 -2.19 12.92 10.43
N LEU A 52 -3.21 13.69 9.99
CA LEU A 52 -3.44 14.06 8.60
C LEU A 52 -3.42 15.58 8.45
N MET A 53 -2.68 16.06 7.47
CA MET A 53 -2.54 17.48 7.15
C MET A 53 -3.17 17.77 5.79
N ASP A 54 -3.87 18.89 5.67
CA ASP A 54 -4.32 19.36 4.36
C ASP A 54 -3.11 19.79 3.51
N CYS A 55 -2.93 19.09 2.39
CA CYS A 55 -1.81 19.28 1.47
C CYS A 55 -2.30 19.53 0.02
N GLY A 56 -3.61 19.71 -0.17
CA GLY A 56 -4.20 19.99 -1.47
C GLY A 56 -4.04 21.45 -1.91
N GLU A 57 -4.15 21.69 -3.21
CA GLU A 57 -4.30 23.07 -3.73
C GLU A 57 -5.63 23.69 -3.30
N VAL A 58 -6.66 22.85 -3.15
CA VAL A 58 -7.99 23.22 -2.67
C VAL A 58 -8.16 22.64 -1.27
N GLU A 59 -8.49 23.51 -0.31
CA GLU A 59 -8.71 23.11 1.08
C GLU A 59 -9.77 22.00 1.20
N GLY A 60 -9.46 20.98 1.99
CA GLY A 60 -10.34 19.84 2.28
C GLY A 60 -10.43 18.81 1.15
N THR A 61 -9.58 18.88 0.12
CA THR A 61 -9.62 17.92 -1.02
C THR A 61 -8.54 16.85 -0.98
N LEU A 62 -7.39 17.12 -0.35
CA LEU A 62 -6.28 16.18 -0.26
C LEU A 62 -5.67 16.23 1.13
N LEU A 63 -5.68 15.10 1.83
CA LEU A 63 -5.01 14.95 3.11
C LEU A 63 -3.73 14.11 2.96
N CYS A 64 -2.64 14.57 3.54
CA CYS A 64 -1.36 13.87 3.58
C CYS A 64 -1.03 13.44 5.01
N SER A 65 -0.49 12.23 5.17
CA SER A 65 0.12 11.82 6.42
C SER A 65 1.60 12.24 6.48
N ASP A 66 2.13 12.37 7.69
CA ASP A 66 3.57 12.19 7.92
C ASP A 66 3.98 10.72 7.67
N LEU A 67 5.22 10.36 8.00
CA LEU A 67 5.70 8.99 7.89
C LEU A 67 4.90 8.05 8.83
N THR A 68 4.21 7.08 8.25
CA THR A 68 3.49 6.01 8.96
C THR A 68 3.92 4.65 8.42
N GLN A 69 3.29 3.56 8.89
CA GLN A 69 3.62 2.20 8.46
C GLN A 69 2.46 1.50 7.78
N TYR A 70 2.74 0.93 6.61
CA TYR A 70 1.92 -0.13 6.02
C TYR A 70 2.61 -1.47 6.30
N TYR A 71 2.11 -2.18 7.32
CA TYR A 71 2.82 -3.29 7.96
C TYR A 71 4.20 -2.87 8.50
N ASP A 72 5.28 -3.25 7.83
CA ASP A 72 6.66 -2.90 8.23
C ASP A 72 7.34 -1.98 7.20
N LEU A 73 6.58 -1.44 6.25
CA LEU A 73 7.06 -0.47 5.27
C LEU A 73 6.70 0.93 5.72
N ASP A 74 7.72 1.78 5.83
CA ASP A 74 7.51 3.20 6.05
C ASP A 74 6.94 3.83 4.76
N VAL A 75 5.79 4.49 4.89
CA VAL A 75 5.03 5.07 3.77
C VAL A 75 4.55 6.47 4.13
N TYR A 76 4.41 7.30 3.10
CA TYR A 76 3.58 8.51 3.14
C TYR A 76 2.24 8.20 2.48
N VAL A 77 1.15 8.69 3.06
CA VAL A 77 -0.19 8.41 2.56
C VAL A 77 -0.87 9.69 2.13
N GLU A 78 -1.56 9.62 1.01
CA GLU A 78 -2.42 10.68 0.49
C GLU A 78 -3.86 10.15 0.39
N LEU A 79 -4.82 10.94 0.86
CA LEU A 79 -6.25 10.65 0.79
C LEU A 79 -6.91 11.74 -0.06
N GLU A 80 -7.41 11.37 -1.24
CA GLU A 80 -8.27 12.27 -2.01
C GLU A 80 -9.70 12.18 -1.48
N LEU A 81 -10.23 13.33 -1.11
CA LEU A 81 -11.54 13.48 -0.53
C LEU A 81 -12.52 14.02 -1.58
N ALA A 82 -13.69 13.40 -1.65
CA ALA A 82 -14.90 13.99 -2.20
C ALA A 82 -15.82 14.47 -1.07
N ASP A 83 -16.93 15.11 -1.46
CA ASP A 83 -17.90 15.75 -0.57
C ASP A 83 -18.32 14.88 0.64
N SER A 84 -18.38 13.55 0.47
CA SER A 84 -18.80 12.63 1.54
C SER A 84 -17.93 11.40 1.75
N SER A 85 -16.86 11.22 0.97
CA SER A 85 -16.10 9.96 0.97
C SER A 85 -14.63 10.15 0.63
N VAL A 86 -13.80 9.21 1.08
CA VAL A 86 -12.42 9.03 0.60
C VAL A 86 -12.48 8.25 -0.72
N GLU A 87 -12.16 8.91 -1.84
CA GLU A 87 -12.23 8.32 -3.18
C GLU A 87 -10.97 7.53 -3.52
N VAL A 88 -9.81 8.12 -3.28
CA VAL A 88 -8.50 7.52 -3.60
C VAL A 88 -7.62 7.51 -2.37
N VAL A 89 -6.89 6.41 -2.19
CA VAL A 89 -5.83 6.28 -1.18
C VAL A 89 -4.53 5.96 -1.90
N ARG A 90 -3.51 6.81 -1.75
CA ARG A 90 -2.17 6.57 -2.30
C ARG A 90 -1.16 6.34 -1.20
N LEU A 91 -0.40 5.26 -1.31
CA LEU A 91 0.79 5.01 -0.50
C LEU A 91 2.02 5.31 -1.35
N ASN A 92 2.95 6.08 -0.81
CA ASN A 92 4.14 6.54 -1.49
C ASN A 92 5.38 6.15 -0.66
N LEU A 93 6.35 5.49 -1.29
CA LEU A 93 7.58 5.06 -0.64
C LEU A 93 8.74 4.91 -1.64
N PRO A 94 10.00 4.98 -1.18
CA PRO A 94 11.16 4.75 -2.04
C PRO A 94 11.18 3.33 -2.63
N TYR A 95 11.66 3.22 -3.87
CA TYR A 95 11.83 1.94 -4.52
C TYR A 95 13.00 1.14 -3.90
N SER A 96 12.74 -0.13 -3.64
CA SER A 96 13.77 -1.17 -3.54
C SER A 96 13.15 -2.50 -3.95
N ASN A 97 13.97 -3.46 -4.40
CA ASN A 97 13.49 -4.81 -4.71
C ASN A 97 12.77 -5.45 -3.52
N LEU A 98 13.25 -5.17 -2.29
CA LEU A 98 12.64 -5.65 -1.06
C LEU A 98 11.28 -5.00 -0.82
N SER A 99 11.19 -3.67 -0.89
CA SER A 99 9.94 -2.92 -0.70
C SER A 99 8.89 -3.34 -1.71
N TYR A 100 9.26 -3.46 -2.98
CA TYR A 100 8.36 -3.90 -4.05
C TYR A 100 7.82 -5.30 -3.79
N THR A 101 8.69 -6.26 -3.45
CA THR A 101 8.29 -7.63 -3.12
C THR A 101 7.37 -7.67 -1.89
N LYS A 102 7.68 -6.89 -0.85
CA LYS A 102 6.84 -6.78 0.35
C LYS A 102 5.46 -6.23 0.04
N LEU A 103 5.35 -5.17 -0.76
CA LEU A 103 4.05 -4.64 -1.20
C LEU A 103 3.22 -5.71 -1.89
N GLN A 104 3.79 -6.49 -2.80
CA GLN A 104 3.06 -7.58 -3.46
C GLN A 104 2.54 -8.61 -2.45
N VAL A 105 3.33 -8.95 -1.43
CA VAL A 105 2.92 -9.86 -0.35
C VAL A 105 1.80 -9.25 0.50
N TYR A 106 1.91 -7.97 0.86
CA TYR A 106 0.93 -7.27 1.68
C TYR A 106 -0.40 -7.04 0.97
N LEU A 107 -0.37 -6.72 -0.33
CA LEU A 107 -1.58 -6.67 -1.14
C LEU A 107 -2.29 -8.04 -1.17
N ARG A 108 -1.55 -9.15 -1.27
CA ARG A 108 -2.15 -10.49 -1.13
C ARG A 108 -2.70 -10.75 0.26
N GLN A 109 -2.00 -10.30 1.30
CA GLN A 109 -2.45 -10.44 2.68
C GLN A 109 -3.74 -9.66 2.96
N ASP A 110 -3.91 -8.50 2.33
CA ASP A 110 -5.12 -7.69 2.37
C ASP A 110 -6.26 -8.22 1.49
N GLY A 111 -6.03 -9.32 0.76
CA GLY A 111 -7.06 -10.03 -0.02
C GLY A 111 -7.15 -9.64 -1.50
N PHE A 112 -6.21 -8.83 -2.00
CA PHE A 112 -6.11 -8.53 -3.42
C PHE A 112 -5.38 -9.66 -4.17
N ALA A 113 -5.75 -9.87 -5.44
CA ALA A 113 -5.09 -10.80 -6.34
C ALA A 113 -4.56 -10.07 -7.58
N LEU A 114 -3.32 -10.40 -7.96
CA LEU A 114 -2.68 -9.87 -9.15
C LEU A 114 -3.51 -10.24 -10.39
N SER A 115 -3.88 -9.23 -11.16
CA SER A 115 -4.70 -9.37 -12.37
C SER A 115 -3.86 -9.17 -13.62
N SER A 116 -2.99 -8.16 -13.64
CA SER A 116 -2.02 -7.96 -14.71
C SER A 116 -0.75 -7.30 -14.20
N ILE A 117 0.34 -7.47 -14.94
CA ILE A 117 1.59 -6.76 -14.73
C ILE A 117 2.17 -6.34 -16.08
N ARG A 118 2.59 -5.08 -16.19
CA ARG A 118 3.26 -4.48 -17.33
C ARG A 118 4.63 -3.99 -16.90
N ILE A 119 5.67 -4.33 -17.66
CA ILE A 119 7.05 -3.89 -17.45
C ILE A 119 7.54 -3.28 -18.76
N GLY A 120 7.66 -1.95 -18.81
CA GLY A 120 7.80 -1.21 -20.07
C GLY A 120 6.63 -1.48 -21.02
N GLU A 121 6.93 -2.07 -22.17
CA GLU A 121 5.98 -2.42 -23.23
C GLU A 121 5.45 -3.86 -23.14
N ASP A 122 6.08 -4.69 -22.30
CA ASP A 122 5.68 -6.09 -22.14
C ASP A 122 4.57 -6.20 -21.09
N GLU A 123 3.53 -6.98 -21.38
CA GLU A 123 2.41 -7.20 -20.46
C GLU A 123 2.13 -8.70 -20.25
N PHE A 124 1.78 -9.04 -19.02
CA PHE A 124 1.29 -10.35 -18.63
C PHE A 124 -0.08 -10.21 -17.94
N ASP A 125 -1.15 -10.62 -18.63
CA ASP A 125 -2.50 -10.70 -18.09
C ASP A 125 -2.71 -12.04 -17.37
N VAL A 126 -2.69 -12.02 -16.05
CA VAL A 126 -2.83 -13.22 -15.21
C VAL A 126 -4.23 -13.82 -15.33
N VAL A 127 -5.26 -12.98 -15.41
CA VAL A 127 -6.66 -13.43 -15.50
C VAL A 127 -6.89 -14.19 -16.80
N ALA A 128 -6.44 -13.64 -17.93
CA ALA A 128 -6.55 -14.29 -19.23
C ALA A 128 -5.79 -15.62 -19.28
N GLN A 129 -4.59 -15.69 -18.69
CA GLN A 129 -3.79 -16.93 -18.64
C GLN A 129 -4.43 -18.00 -17.74
N LEU A 130 -5.00 -17.62 -16.59
CA LEU A 130 -5.73 -18.54 -15.72
C LEU A 130 -7.00 -19.10 -16.39
N GLU A 131 -7.77 -18.25 -17.07
CA GLU A 131 -8.95 -18.69 -17.82
C GLU A 131 -8.58 -19.60 -18.99
N GLN A 132 -7.46 -19.32 -19.68
CA GLN A 132 -6.95 -20.22 -20.72
C GLN A 132 -6.51 -21.56 -20.14
N ALA A 133 -5.75 -21.57 -19.03
CA ALA A 133 -5.31 -22.80 -18.37
C ALA A 133 -6.51 -23.66 -17.94
N LYS A 134 -7.56 -23.03 -17.39
CA LYS A 134 -8.83 -23.69 -17.04
C LYS A 134 -9.51 -24.31 -18.25
N ARG A 135 -9.59 -23.59 -19.38
CA ARG A 135 -10.16 -24.12 -20.64
C ARG A 135 -9.36 -25.29 -21.19
N GLU A 136 -8.03 -25.23 -21.08
CA GLU A 136 -7.11 -26.28 -21.56
C GLU A 136 -6.97 -27.47 -20.59
N GLY A 137 -7.56 -27.38 -19.39
CA GLY A 137 -7.40 -28.40 -18.35
C GLY A 137 -5.98 -28.51 -17.79
N VAL A 138 -5.20 -27.43 -17.89
CA VAL A 138 -3.83 -27.36 -17.37
C VAL A 138 -3.84 -26.73 -15.98
N GLY A 139 -2.96 -27.21 -15.09
CA GLY A 139 -2.85 -26.68 -13.73
C GLY A 139 -2.40 -25.22 -13.68
N TYR A 140 -2.81 -24.51 -12.62
CA TYR A 140 -2.44 -23.12 -12.37
C TYR A 140 -0.94 -22.93 -12.11
N ASP A 141 -0.22 -24.00 -11.74
CA ASP A 141 1.24 -24.01 -11.58
C ASP A 141 1.99 -23.61 -12.86
N LYS A 142 1.39 -23.90 -14.03
CA LYS A 142 1.96 -23.45 -15.31
C LYS A 142 1.89 -21.94 -15.46
N VAL A 143 0.78 -21.32 -15.06
CA VAL A 143 0.58 -19.87 -15.12
C VAL A 143 1.53 -19.19 -14.12
N ASP A 144 1.64 -19.72 -12.90
CA ASP A 144 2.60 -19.22 -11.90
C ASP A 144 4.03 -19.25 -12.44
N LYS A 145 4.44 -20.37 -13.06
CA LYS A 145 5.77 -20.49 -13.67
C LYS A 145 5.98 -19.50 -14.82
N GLN A 146 4.96 -19.22 -15.63
CA GLN A 146 5.03 -18.25 -16.71
C GLN A 146 5.15 -16.82 -16.17
N LEU A 147 4.37 -16.47 -15.15
CA LEU A 147 4.44 -15.18 -14.49
C LEU A 147 5.81 -14.93 -13.84
N VAL A 148 6.33 -15.92 -13.10
CA VAL A 148 7.68 -15.81 -12.51
C VAL A 148 8.74 -15.63 -13.59
N LYS A 149 8.64 -16.35 -14.71
CA LYS A 149 9.57 -16.15 -15.83
C LYS A 149 9.44 -14.77 -16.45
N PHE A 150 8.22 -14.27 -16.61
CA PHE A 150 7.96 -12.92 -17.13
C PHE A 150 8.66 -11.89 -16.24
N ILE A 151 8.35 -11.85 -14.94
CA ILE A 151 8.91 -10.86 -13.98
C ILE A 151 10.45 -10.88 -13.94
N ASN A 152 11.06 -12.06 -14.07
CA ASN A 152 12.51 -12.21 -13.99
C ASN A 152 13.22 -12.13 -15.35
N SER A 153 12.49 -11.91 -16.45
CA SER A 153 13.11 -11.75 -17.76
C SER A 153 13.74 -10.36 -17.90
N PRO A 154 14.79 -10.19 -18.72
CA PRO A 154 15.32 -8.87 -19.01
C PRO A 154 14.25 -8.02 -19.71
N HIS A 155 13.88 -6.89 -19.08
CA HIS A 155 13.04 -5.87 -19.68
C HIS A 155 13.86 -4.59 -19.89
N HIS A 156 13.58 -3.87 -20.97
CA HIS A 156 14.28 -2.62 -21.31
C HIS A 156 13.66 -1.39 -20.62
N SER A 157 13.11 -1.55 -19.42
CA SER A 157 12.48 -0.49 -18.65
C SER A 157 12.60 -0.72 -17.14
N SER A 158 12.73 0.37 -16.38
CA SER A 158 12.54 0.38 -14.92
C SER A 158 11.07 0.58 -14.54
N GLU A 159 10.24 1.06 -15.47
CA GLU A 159 8.82 1.30 -15.23
C GLU A 159 8.04 -0.01 -15.17
N GLN A 160 7.29 -0.19 -14.08
CA GLN A 160 6.47 -1.36 -13.82
C GLN A 160 5.13 -0.94 -13.27
N VAL A 161 4.04 -1.45 -13.84
CA VAL A 161 2.67 -1.24 -13.35
C VAL A 161 2.02 -2.59 -13.16
N SER A 162 1.41 -2.82 -12.00
CA SER A 162 0.61 -4.02 -11.73
C SER A 162 -0.77 -3.65 -11.22
N VAL A 163 -1.77 -4.38 -11.68
CA VAL A 163 -3.18 -4.20 -11.31
C VAL A 163 -3.62 -5.36 -10.44
N TRP A 164 -4.26 -5.06 -9.32
CA TRP A 164 -4.69 -6.02 -8.32
C TRP A 164 -6.17 -5.85 -8.02
N ASN A 165 -6.95 -6.91 -8.11
CA ASN A 165 -8.40 -6.87 -7.93
C ASN A 165 -8.83 -7.74 -6.75
N VAL A 166 -10.02 -7.48 -6.20
CA VAL A 166 -10.65 -8.38 -5.23
C VAL A 166 -11.26 -9.60 -5.96
N PRO A 167 -10.83 -10.83 -5.66
CA PRO A 167 -11.35 -12.05 -6.29
C PRO A 167 -12.87 -12.21 -6.10
N ASN A 168 -13.54 -12.80 -7.10
CA ASN A 168 -14.97 -13.16 -7.05
C ASN A 168 -15.95 -11.99 -6.80
N SER A 169 -15.51 -10.76 -7.02
CA SER A 169 -16.39 -9.59 -7.02
C SER A 169 -17.36 -9.69 -8.20
N SER A 170 -18.60 -10.09 -7.94
CA SER A 170 -19.57 -10.34 -8.99
C SER A 170 -19.93 -9.03 -9.73
N SER A 171 -19.73 -9.04 -11.05
CA SER A 171 -20.03 -7.96 -12.00
C SER A 171 -21.53 -7.61 -12.16
N SER A 172 -22.40 -8.07 -11.26
CA SER A 172 -23.87 -8.00 -11.39
C SER A 172 -24.53 -6.87 -10.60
N SER A 173 -23.80 -6.13 -9.77
CA SER A 173 -24.28 -4.90 -9.13
C SER A 173 -23.21 -3.82 -9.30
N ARG A 174 -23.60 -2.63 -9.77
CA ARG A 174 -22.74 -1.47 -10.09
C ARG A 174 -22.07 -0.84 -8.86
N SER A 175 -21.39 -1.64 -8.05
CA SER A 175 -20.38 -1.21 -7.10
C SER A 175 -19.09 -1.86 -7.59
N SER A 176 -18.29 -1.09 -8.30
CA SER A 176 -16.92 -1.42 -8.69
C SER A 176 -16.19 -1.90 -7.44
N ALA A 177 -15.81 -3.17 -7.41
CA ALA A 177 -14.99 -3.66 -6.32
C ALA A 177 -13.68 -2.88 -6.30
N PRO A 178 -13.13 -2.61 -5.11
CA PRO A 178 -11.88 -1.90 -5.01
C PRO A 178 -10.79 -2.64 -5.78
N TRP A 179 -9.92 -1.87 -6.40
CA TRP A 179 -8.75 -2.39 -7.10
C TRP A 179 -7.55 -1.49 -6.83
N VAL A 180 -6.36 -2.07 -6.92
CA VAL A 180 -5.11 -1.40 -6.62
C VAL A 180 -4.24 -1.34 -7.86
N GLN A 181 -3.68 -0.17 -8.14
CA GLN A 181 -2.55 0.00 -9.04
C GLN A 181 -1.27 0.14 -8.22
N LEU A 182 -0.32 -0.76 -8.42
CA LEU A 182 1.04 -0.63 -7.90
C LEU A 182 1.95 -0.23 -9.06
N HIS A 183 2.44 1.02 -9.02
CA HIS A 183 3.37 1.60 -9.98
C HIS A 183 4.77 1.75 -9.38
N SER A 184 5.78 1.46 -10.19
CA SER A 184 7.18 1.76 -9.94
C SER A 184 7.76 2.46 -11.16
N ASP A 185 8.44 3.59 -10.97
CA ASP A 185 9.17 4.30 -12.03
C ASP A 185 10.69 4.00 -12.03
N GLY A 186 11.16 3.21 -11.05
CA GLY A 186 12.57 2.89 -10.81
C GLY A 186 13.16 3.58 -9.58
N ASP A 187 12.55 4.68 -9.12
CA ASP A 187 13.01 5.46 -7.97
C ASP A 187 12.00 5.42 -6.81
N LYS A 188 10.71 5.40 -7.14
CA LYS A 188 9.58 5.43 -6.21
C LYS A 188 8.62 4.27 -6.47
N LEU A 189 7.86 3.94 -5.43
CA LEU A 189 6.70 3.07 -5.47
C LEU A 189 5.46 3.90 -5.11
N THR A 190 4.40 3.74 -5.89
CA THR A 190 3.09 4.31 -5.61
C THR A 190 2.05 3.20 -5.66
N VAL A 191 1.32 3.03 -4.56
CA VAL A 191 0.18 2.12 -4.45
C VAL A 191 -1.08 2.96 -4.42
N GLU A 192 -1.92 2.87 -5.42
CA GLU A 192 -3.18 3.61 -5.49
C GLU A 192 -4.36 2.66 -5.39
N LEU A 193 -5.21 2.86 -4.38
CA LEU A 193 -6.45 2.13 -4.20
C LEU A 193 -7.62 2.93 -4.78
N ASN A 194 -8.27 2.35 -5.76
CA ASN A 194 -9.38 2.90 -6.54
C ASN A 194 -10.69 2.19 -6.21
N ARG A 195 -11.79 2.95 -6.16
CA ARG A 195 -13.14 2.46 -5.82
C ARG A 195 -14.25 2.91 -6.79
N LEU A 196 -13.84 3.48 -7.93
CA LEU A 196 -14.72 4.03 -8.96
C LEU A 196 -15.05 3.00 -10.05
#